data_AF-A0A1F7Q1I2-F1
#
_entry.id   AF-A0A1F7Q1I2-F1
#
_cell.length_a   1.000
_cell.length_b   1.000
_cell.length_c   1.000
_cell.angle_alpha   90.00
_cell.angle_beta   90.00
_cell.angle_gamma   90.00
#
_symmetry.space_group_name_H-M   'P 1'
#
loop_
_entity.id
_entity.type
_entity.pdbx_description
1 polymer ?
#
loop_
_entity_poly.entity_id
_entity_poly.type
_entity_poly.pdbx_seq_one_letter_code
_entity_poly.pdbx_strand_id
1 'polypeptide(L)'
;MKMTVVPAQVTTVEDRIIGNLGFSQILLLIVPVFAAAGIFVALPPFIGSAIYKYVIMGVVGMIFCILAIRIKGKLVAFWLVTILRYNLRPKYYLFNKNVSTLRENYPARKDQEQPEKTVTVVTKQVSRNQLDIPTTARVLATIENPAAKVRFETGKKGGLHVRLTEIEE
;
A
#
# COMPACT_ATOMS: atom_id res chain seq x y z
N MET A 1 54.70 19.93 3.19
CA MET A 1 53.71 20.53 2.28
C MET A 1 53.12 21.75 2.96
N LYS A 2 53.26 22.96 2.38
CA LYS A 2 52.67 24.19 2.94
C LYS A 2 51.20 24.23 2.51
N MET A 3 50.26 24.04 3.43
CA MET A 3 48.85 24.30 3.16
C MET A 3 48.62 25.80 3.18
N THR A 4 48.32 26.37 2.02
CA THR A 4 47.74 27.71 1.92
C THR A 4 46.26 27.61 2.28
N VAL A 5 45.90 28.12 3.46
CA VAL A 5 44.51 28.24 3.88
C VAL A 5 43.89 29.37 3.05
N VAL A 6 43.04 29.01 2.10
CA VAL A 6 42.23 30.00 1.36
C VAL A 6 41.27 30.62 2.37
N PRO A 7 41.22 31.96 2.51
CA PRO A 7 40.30 32.59 3.44
C PRO A 7 38.87 32.20 3.06
N ALA A 8 38.09 31.80 4.07
CA ALA A 8 36.68 31.49 3.87
C ALA A 8 35.98 32.69 3.22
N GLN A 9 35.17 32.42 2.20
CA GLN A 9 34.38 33.45 1.53
C GLN A 9 33.54 34.19 2.57
N VAL A 10 33.77 35.49 2.71
CA VAL A 10 32.95 36.38 3.54
C VAL A 10 31.61 36.54 2.82
N THR A 11 30.67 35.66 3.14
CA THR A 11 29.28 35.85 2.74
C THR A 11 28.72 36.96 3.62
N THR A 12 28.06 37.96 3.00
CA THR A 12 27.39 38.99 3.78
C THR A 12 26.25 38.38 4.58
N VAL A 13 25.78 39.08 5.60
CA VAL A 13 24.63 38.62 6.41
C VAL A 13 23.38 38.44 5.53
N GLU A 14 23.27 39.21 4.44
CA GLU A 14 22.20 39.16 3.45
C GLU A 14 22.21 37.84 2.68
N ASP A 15 23.37 37.41 2.18
CA ASP A 15 23.54 36.13 1.49
C ASP A 15 23.14 34.96 2.41
N ARG A 16 23.44 35.07 3.70
CA ARG A 16 23.05 34.07 4.71
C ARG A 16 21.54 34.02 4.95
N ILE A 17 20.85 35.16 4.86
CA ILE A 17 19.39 35.22 5.03
C ILE A 17 18.70 34.67 3.78
N ILE A 18 19.16 35.07 2.59
CA ILE A 18 18.62 34.60 1.30
C ILE A 18 18.86 33.10 1.13
N GLY A 19 20.03 32.60 1.54
CA GLY A 19 20.37 31.17 1.52
C GLY A 19 19.67 30.31 2.59
N ASN A 20 18.91 30.90 3.51
CA ASN A 20 18.20 30.16 4.57
C ASN A 20 16.82 29.64 4.12
N LEU A 21 16.33 30.06 2.94
CA LEU A 21 15.15 29.48 2.31
C LEU A 21 15.52 28.15 1.67
N GLY A 22 15.03 27.05 2.27
CA GLY A 22 15.23 25.72 1.70
C GLY A 22 14.45 25.55 0.40
N PHE A 23 14.97 24.73 -0.52
CA PHE A 23 14.29 24.41 -1.79
C PHE A 23 12.83 23.95 -1.59
N SER A 24 12.57 23.12 -0.57
CA SER A 24 11.22 22.67 -0.24
C SER A 24 10.29 23.80 0.21
N GLN A 25 10.79 24.87 0.83
CA GLN A 25 9.98 26.03 1.21
C GLN A 25 9.63 26.86 -0.01
N ILE A 26 10.59 27.10 -0.90
CA ILE A 26 10.36 27.81 -2.17
C ILE A 26 9.31 27.05 -3.00
N LEU A 27 9.47 25.73 -3.14
CA LEU A 27 8.52 24.89 -3.85
C LEU A 27 7.12 24.96 -3.23
N LEU A 28 7.02 24.94 -1.89
CA LEU A 28 5.75 25.02 -1.19
C LEU A 28 5.06 26.40 -1.34
N LEU A 29 5.83 27.48 -1.46
CA LEU A 29 5.32 28.84 -1.68
C LEU A 29 4.91 29.12 -3.13
N ILE A 30 5.34 28.30 -4.08
CA ILE A 30 4.90 28.39 -5.49
C ILE A 30 3.49 27.83 -5.68
N VAL A 31 3.12 26.78 -4.94
CA VAL A 31 1.81 26.12 -5.02
C VAL A 31 0.61 27.09 -4.88
N PRO A 32 0.54 27.99 -3.88
CA PRO A 32 -0.59 28.89 -3.73
C PRO A 32 -0.77 29.87 -4.90
N VAL A 33 0.28 30.19 -5.66
CA VAL A 33 0.17 31.04 -6.86
C VAL A 33 -0.64 30.34 -7.94
N PHE A 34 -0.33 29.07 -8.20
CA PHE A 34 -1.09 28.24 -9.14
C PHE A 34 -2.50 27.94 -8.62
N ALA A 35 -2.64 27.69 -7.31
CA ALA A 35 -3.94 27.49 -6.70
C ALA A 35 -4.82 28.74 -6.83
N ALA A 36 -4.27 29.94 -6.62
CA ALA A 36 -4.99 31.19 -6.79
C ALA A 36 -5.46 31.40 -8.24
N ALA A 37 -4.61 31.11 -9.23
CA ALA A 37 -5.00 31.14 -10.64
C ALA A 37 -6.15 30.16 -10.92
N GLY A 38 -6.07 28.93 -10.40
CA GLY A 38 -7.13 27.93 -10.51
C GLY A 38 -8.44 28.39 -9.86
N ILE A 39 -8.37 28.96 -8.65
CA ILE A 39 -9.53 29.50 -7.92
C ILE A 39 -10.18 30.65 -8.69
N PHE A 40 -9.38 31.52 -9.33
CA PHE A 40 -9.89 32.65 -10.11
C PHE A 40 -10.76 32.19 -11.29
N VAL A 41 -10.27 31.17 -12.00
CA VAL A 41 -10.92 30.60 -13.19
C VAL A 41 -12.08 29.69 -12.80
N ALA A 42 -11.97 28.90 -11.74
CA ALA A 42 -12.97 27.88 -11.37
C ALA A 42 -14.19 28.44 -10.62
N LEU A 43 -14.06 29.55 -9.87
CA LEU A 43 -15.18 30.10 -9.10
C LEU A 43 -16.06 31.03 -9.95
N PRO A 44 -17.40 30.87 -9.93
CA PRO A 44 -18.33 31.79 -10.62
C PRO A 44 -18.41 33.15 -9.90
N PRO A 45 -18.27 34.32 -10.54
CA PRO A 45 -18.34 34.58 -11.99
C PRO A 45 -17.06 34.16 -12.71
N PHE A 46 -17.16 33.26 -13.68
CA PHE A 46 -15.99 32.77 -14.41
C PHE A 46 -15.25 33.94 -15.06
N ILE A 47 -13.94 34.06 -14.81
CA ILE A 47 -13.05 35.14 -15.31
C ILE A 47 -13.40 36.55 -14.79
N GLY A 48 -14.56 36.74 -14.17
CA GLY A 48 -14.97 37.97 -13.51
C GLY A 48 -14.27 38.19 -12.17
N SER A 49 -14.03 39.46 -11.82
CA SER A 49 -13.52 39.86 -10.52
C SER A 49 -14.65 39.93 -9.50
N ALA A 50 -14.42 39.31 -8.34
CA ALA A 50 -15.34 39.38 -7.21
C ALA A 50 -14.52 39.36 -5.92
N ILE A 51 -14.90 40.20 -4.95
CA ILE A 51 -14.15 40.42 -3.70
C ILE A 51 -13.94 39.11 -2.94
N TYR A 52 -14.98 38.28 -2.86
CA TYR A 52 -14.92 37.01 -2.13
C TYR A 52 -13.85 36.06 -2.68
N LYS A 53 -13.54 36.10 -4.00
CA LYS A 53 -12.48 35.28 -4.60
C LYS A 53 -11.11 35.68 -4.08
N TYR A 54 -10.85 36.99 -4.01
CA TYR A 54 -9.58 37.52 -3.50
C TYR A 54 -9.42 37.22 -2.02
N VAL A 55 -10.51 37.25 -1.24
CA VAL A 55 -10.48 36.81 0.16
C VAL A 55 -10.08 35.33 0.26
N ILE A 56 -10.70 34.45 -0.52
CA ILE A 56 -10.36 33.02 -0.54
C ILE A 56 -8.90 32.80 -0.95
N MET A 57 -8.42 33.50 -1.98
CA MET A 57 -7.01 33.42 -2.41
C MET A 57 -6.05 33.89 -1.32
N GLY A 58 -6.39 34.99 -0.62
CA GLY A 58 -5.60 35.49 0.49
C GLY A 58 -5.52 34.49 1.64
N VAL A 59 -6.65 33.87 2.01
CA VAL A 59 -6.69 32.82 3.04
C VAL A 59 -5.86 31.61 2.64
N VAL A 60 -5.99 31.14 1.39
CA VAL A 60 -5.17 30.03 0.88
C VAL A 60 -3.68 30.39 0.93
N GLY A 61 -3.30 31.57 0.45
CA GLY A 61 -1.92 32.05 0.53
C GLY A 61 -1.39 32.08 1.97
N MET A 62 -2.18 32.60 2.90
CA MET A 62 -1.82 32.66 4.32
C MET A 62 -1.59 31.27 4.92
N ILE A 63 -2.43 30.28 4.59
CA ILE A 63 -2.25 28.89 5.04
C ILE A 63 -0.92 28.33 4.54
N PHE A 64 -0.58 28.54 3.26
CA PHE A 64 0.70 28.08 2.70
C PHE A 64 1.91 28.80 3.32
N CYS A 65 1.80 30.09 3.63
CA CYS A 65 2.83 30.81 4.38
C CYS A 65 3.06 30.20 5.77
N ILE A 66 2.00 29.85 6.49
CA ILE A 66 2.10 29.20 7.81
C ILE A 66 2.76 27.81 7.67
N LEU A 67 2.37 27.03 6.66
CA LEU A 67 2.96 25.71 6.39
C LEU A 67 4.45 25.79 6.03
N ALA A 68 4.90 26.89 5.41
CA ALA A 68 6.28 27.12 5.04
C ALA A 68 7.18 27.50 6.23
N ILE A 69 6.61 27.86 7.39
CA ILE A 69 7.37 28.20 8.59
C ILE A 69 8.24 27.00 9.02
N ARG A 70 9.51 27.31 9.32
CA ARG A 70 10.48 26.32 9.81
C ARG A 70 10.65 26.50 11.31
N ILE A 71 10.23 25.50 12.08
CA ILE A 71 10.40 25.47 13.53
C ILE A 71 11.51 24.46 13.86
N LYS A 72 12.54 24.90 14.60
CA LYS A 72 13.67 24.04 15.03
C LYS A 72 14.28 23.21 13.88
N GLY A 73 14.39 23.79 12.69
CA GLY A 73 14.98 23.13 11.53
C GLY A 73 14.04 22.24 10.70
N LYS A 74 12.78 22.03 11.11
CA LYS A 74 11.78 21.25 10.34
C LYS A 74 10.62 22.12 9.86
N LEU A 75 10.10 21.82 8.67
CA LEU A 75 8.93 22.52 8.11
C LEU A 75 7.65 22.09 8.84
N VAL A 76 6.75 23.04 9.11
CA VAL A 76 5.41 22.77 9.67
C VAL A 76 4.62 21.83 8.76
N ALA A 77 4.71 22.00 7.45
CA ALA A 77 4.11 21.08 6.48
C ALA A 77 4.52 19.61 6.71
N PHE A 78 5.77 19.35 7.06
CA PHE A 78 6.25 17.99 7.33
C PHE A 78 5.62 17.39 8.59
N TRP A 79 5.43 18.21 9.62
CA TRP A 79 4.71 17.81 10.83
C TRP A 79 3.26 17.45 10.52
N LEU A 80 2.58 18.29 9.74
CA LEU A 80 1.19 18.03 9.32
C LEU A 80 1.06 16.71 8.55
N VAL A 81 1.94 16.46 7.59
CA VAL A 81 1.96 15.20 6.83
C VAL A 81 2.21 13.99 7.74
N THR A 82 3.08 14.13 8.73
CA THR A 82 3.36 13.05 9.69
C THR A 82 2.14 12.72 10.55
N ILE A 83 1.45 13.73 11.06
CA ILE A 83 0.22 13.58 11.85
C ILE A 83 -0.88 12.95 10.98
N LEU A 84 -1.05 13.42 9.75
CA LEU A 84 -2.05 12.89 8.82
C LEU A 84 -1.79 11.41 8.49
N ARG A 85 -0.54 11.05 8.17
CA ARG A 85 -0.15 9.65 7.93
C ARG A 85 -0.36 8.77 9.15
N TYR A 86 -0.09 9.30 10.34
CA TYR A 86 -0.34 8.60 11.59
C TYR A 86 -1.83 8.35 11.81
N ASN A 87 -2.69 9.33 11.54
CA ASN A 87 -4.14 9.21 11.72
C ASN A 87 -4.81 8.32 10.65
N LEU A 88 -4.33 8.37 9.41
CA LEU A 88 -4.80 7.50 8.32
C LEU A 88 -4.34 6.04 8.45
N ARG A 89 -3.46 5.74 9.41
CA ARG A 89 -2.95 4.39 9.60
C ARG A 89 -4.11 3.44 9.94
N PRO A 90 -4.31 2.36 9.16
CA PRO A 90 -5.32 1.35 9.48
C PRO A 90 -5.05 0.74 10.86
N LYS A 91 -6.01 0.89 11.78
CA LYS A 91 -5.92 0.33 13.13
C LYS A 91 -6.30 -1.15 13.17
N TYR A 92 -7.20 -1.56 12.28
CA TYR A 92 -7.74 -2.91 12.22
C TYR A 92 -7.32 -3.57 10.91
N TYR A 93 -6.64 -4.70 11.04
CA TYR A 93 -6.32 -5.55 9.90
C TYR A 93 -7.41 -6.61 9.78
N LEU A 94 -8.40 -6.35 8.93
CA LEU A 94 -9.42 -7.35 8.61
C LEU A 94 -8.85 -8.29 7.56
N PHE A 95 -8.47 -9.49 7.99
CA PHE A 95 -8.02 -10.54 7.08
C PHE A 95 -9.23 -11.09 6.31
N ASN A 96 -9.38 -10.66 5.07
CA ASN A 96 -10.44 -11.14 4.18
C ASN A 96 -9.82 -12.00 3.07
N LYS A 97 -10.23 -13.27 2.97
CA LYS A 97 -9.70 -14.22 1.96
C LYS A 97 -10.23 -13.96 0.55
N ASN A 98 -11.20 -13.08 0.38
CA ASN A 98 -11.81 -12.77 -0.91
C ASN A 98 -11.31 -11.46 -1.52
N VAL A 99 -10.32 -10.78 -0.91
CA VAL A 99 -9.73 -9.55 -1.48
C VAL A 99 -8.66 -9.89 -2.52
N SER A 100 -8.72 -9.17 -3.64
CA SER A 100 -7.72 -9.22 -4.71
C SER A 100 -6.57 -8.22 -4.50
N THR A 101 -6.66 -7.34 -3.51
CA THR A 101 -5.60 -6.38 -3.14
C THR A 101 -4.34 -7.12 -2.68
N LEU A 102 -3.16 -6.71 -3.18
CA LEU A 102 -1.87 -7.39 -2.96
C LEU A 102 -1.77 -8.82 -3.50
N ARG A 103 -2.69 -9.27 -4.37
CA ARG A 103 -2.47 -10.48 -5.17
C ARG A 103 -1.75 -10.11 -6.46
N GLU A 104 -0.70 -10.85 -6.76
CA GLU A 104 -0.10 -10.84 -8.08
C GLU A 104 -1.12 -11.39 -9.08
N ASN A 105 -1.72 -10.51 -9.88
CA ASN A 105 -2.58 -10.91 -10.99
C ASN A 105 -1.66 -11.36 -12.13
N TYR A 106 -1.27 -12.63 -12.11
CA TYR A 106 -0.61 -13.23 -13.26
C TYR A 106 -1.61 -13.21 -14.42
N PRO A 107 -1.33 -12.51 -15.53
CA PRO A 107 -2.16 -12.65 -16.72
C PRO A 107 -2.14 -14.13 -17.09
N ALA A 108 -3.33 -14.70 -17.30
CA ALA A 108 -3.42 -16.04 -17.87
C ALA A 108 -2.55 -16.05 -19.13
N ARG A 109 -1.60 -16.98 -19.19
CA ARG A 109 -0.75 -17.19 -20.35
C ARG A 109 -1.69 -17.22 -21.56
N LYS A 110 -1.51 -16.31 -22.52
CA LYS A 110 -2.23 -16.36 -23.78
C LYS A 110 -1.77 -17.63 -24.48
N ASP A 111 -2.51 -18.72 -24.27
CA ASP A 111 -2.41 -19.88 -25.12
C ASP A 111 -2.74 -19.38 -26.53
N GLN A 112 -1.81 -19.65 -27.46
CA GLN A 112 -1.93 -19.25 -28.85
C GLN A 112 -3.33 -19.64 -29.37
N GLU A 113 -4.01 -18.69 -30.01
CA GLU A 113 -5.29 -18.91 -30.67
C GLU A 113 -5.16 -20.10 -31.64
N GLN A 114 -5.61 -21.27 -31.19
CA GLN A 114 -5.93 -22.37 -32.07
C GLN A 114 -7.36 -22.17 -32.58
N PRO A 115 -7.60 -22.41 -33.87
CA PRO A 115 -8.86 -22.09 -34.52
C PRO A 115 -10.00 -22.84 -33.85
N GLU A 116 -11.09 -22.10 -33.66
CA GLU A 116 -12.39 -22.51 -33.14
C GLU A 116 -12.88 -23.77 -33.86
N LYS A 117 -12.55 -24.93 -33.31
CA LYS A 117 -13.38 -26.12 -33.45
C LYS A 117 -14.28 -26.13 -32.24
N THR A 118 -15.59 -26.14 -32.48
CA THR A 118 -16.65 -26.44 -31.52
C THR A 118 -16.27 -27.68 -30.72
N VAL A 119 -15.63 -27.48 -29.58
CA VAL A 119 -15.48 -28.48 -28.55
C VAL A 119 -16.31 -27.96 -27.39
N THR A 120 -17.51 -28.53 -27.30
CA THR A 120 -18.36 -28.51 -26.12
C THR A 120 -17.47 -28.56 -24.88
N VAL A 121 -17.54 -27.54 -24.03
CA VAL A 121 -16.77 -27.47 -22.79
C VAL A 121 -17.21 -28.66 -21.92
N VAL A 122 -16.54 -29.79 -22.08
CA VAL A 122 -16.52 -30.84 -21.07
C VAL A 122 -15.68 -30.25 -19.95
N THR A 123 -16.36 -29.62 -18.99
CA THR A 123 -15.77 -29.32 -17.69
C THR A 123 -15.13 -30.61 -17.22
N LYS A 124 -13.79 -30.67 -17.24
CA LYS A 124 -13.04 -31.77 -16.65
C LYS A 124 -13.28 -31.64 -15.14
N GLN A 125 -14.39 -32.21 -14.69
CA GLN A 125 -14.62 -32.44 -13.28
C GLN A 125 -13.41 -33.25 -12.82
N VAL A 126 -12.59 -32.64 -11.96
CA VAL A 126 -11.61 -33.40 -11.20
C VAL A 126 -12.42 -34.44 -10.46
N SER A 127 -12.41 -35.68 -10.93
CA SER A 127 -13.08 -36.77 -10.24
C SER A 127 -12.42 -36.83 -8.87
N ARG A 128 -13.17 -36.44 -7.83
CA ARG A 128 -12.83 -36.92 -6.50
C ARG A 128 -12.86 -38.43 -6.63
N ASN A 129 -11.71 -39.07 -6.44
CA ASN A 129 -11.67 -40.53 -6.31
C ASN A 129 -12.45 -40.85 -5.04
N GLN A 130 -13.77 -41.02 -5.18
CA GLN A 130 -14.62 -41.51 -4.12
C GLN A 130 -14.30 -42.98 -3.98
N LEU A 131 -13.84 -43.36 -2.79
CA LEU A 131 -13.70 -44.76 -2.44
C LEU A 131 -15.10 -45.37 -2.46
N ASP A 132 -15.21 -46.57 -3.02
CA ASP A 132 -16.46 -47.33 -3.02
C ASP A 132 -16.94 -47.55 -1.59
N ILE A 133 -18.26 -47.64 -1.38
CA ILE A 133 -18.90 -47.74 -0.05
C ILE A 133 -18.26 -48.83 0.83
N PRO A 134 -18.02 -50.08 0.35
CA PRO A 134 -17.35 -51.11 1.16
C PRO A 134 -15.90 -50.78 1.48
N THR A 135 -15.17 -50.12 0.57
CA THR A 135 -13.79 -49.72 0.80
C THR A 135 -13.69 -48.59 1.83
N THR A 136 -14.65 -47.66 1.81
CA THR A 136 -14.78 -46.60 2.81
C THR A 136 -15.03 -47.17 4.20
N ALA A 137 -15.92 -48.16 4.32
CA ALA A 137 -16.20 -48.84 5.58
C ALA A 137 -14.96 -49.56 6.14
N ARG A 138 -14.16 -50.22 5.28
CA ARG A 138 -12.90 -50.86 5.69
C ARG A 138 -11.86 -49.84 6.17
N VAL A 139 -11.69 -48.74 5.44
CA VAL A 139 -10.74 -47.68 5.84
C VAL A 139 -11.16 -47.04 7.15
N LEU A 140 -12.47 -46.77 7.33
CA LEU A 140 -12.99 -46.25 8.59
C LEU A 140 -12.76 -47.25 9.75
N ALA A 141 -13.05 -48.53 9.54
CA ALA A 141 -12.81 -49.57 10.53
C ALA A 141 -11.32 -49.68 10.90
N THR A 142 -10.40 -49.52 9.94
CA THR A 142 -8.95 -49.51 10.21
C THR A 142 -8.52 -48.27 10.98
N ILE A 143 -9.11 -47.10 10.69
CA ILE A 143 -8.83 -45.85 11.41
C ILE A 143 -9.37 -45.89 12.85
N GLU A 144 -10.55 -46.48 13.04
CA GLU A 144 -11.20 -46.61 14.36
C GLU A 144 -10.63 -47.76 15.20
N ASN A 145 -9.94 -48.72 14.58
CA ASN A 145 -9.33 -49.84 15.30
C ASN A 145 -8.05 -49.38 16.04
N PRO A 146 -8.04 -49.37 17.39
CA PRO A 146 -6.87 -48.97 18.17
C PRO A 146 -5.67 -49.90 17.99
N ALA A 147 -5.88 -51.13 17.50
CA ALA A 147 -4.80 -52.07 17.21
C ALA A 147 -4.02 -51.70 15.94
N ALA A 148 -4.60 -50.94 15.01
CA ALA A 148 -4.00 -50.57 13.72
C ALA A 148 -2.92 -49.47 13.83
N LYS A 149 -2.65 -48.94 15.04
CA LYS A 149 -1.61 -47.93 15.34
C LYS A 149 -1.62 -46.68 14.45
N VAL A 150 -2.77 -46.32 13.88
CA VAL A 150 -2.94 -45.07 13.11
C VAL A 150 -3.24 -43.92 14.08
N ARG A 151 -2.39 -42.90 14.12
CA ARG A 151 -2.59 -41.73 15.01
C ARG A 151 -2.59 -40.42 14.25
N PHE A 152 -3.62 -39.63 14.50
CA PHE A 152 -3.77 -38.26 14.01
C PHE A 152 -3.57 -37.29 15.18
N GLU A 153 -2.54 -36.46 15.12
CA GLU A 153 -2.23 -35.45 16.14
C GLU A 153 -2.26 -34.05 15.53
N THR A 154 -3.08 -33.16 16.07
CA THR A 154 -3.14 -31.76 15.63
C THR A 154 -2.17 -30.91 16.47
N GLY A 155 -1.20 -30.29 15.82
CA GLY A 155 -0.21 -29.43 16.45
C GLY A 155 -0.77 -28.06 16.86
N LYS A 156 -0.13 -27.41 17.83
CA LYS A 156 -0.55 -26.10 18.39
C LYS A 156 -0.64 -24.95 17.36
N LYS A 157 -0.05 -25.11 16.17
CA LYS A 157 -0.10 -24.15 15.05
C LYS A 157 -1.08 -24.55 13.93
N GLY A 158 -1.94 -25.55 14.16
CA GLY A 158 -2.91 -26.02 13.16
C GLY A 158 -2.34 -26.99 12.11
N GLY A 159 -1.16 -27.57 12.35
CA GLY A 159 -0.61 -28.65 11.51
C GLY A 159 -1.22 -30.01 11.88
N LEU A 160 -1.48 -30.86 10.88
CA LEU A 160 -1.93 -32.24 11.09
C LEU A 160 -0.74 -33.19 10.95
N HIS A 161 -0.40 -33.90 12.02
CA HIS A 161 0.64 -34.92 12.03
C HIS A 161 -0.03 -36.30 11.98
N VAL A 162 0.30 -37.10 10.97
CA VAL A 162 -0.21 -38.46 10.79
C VAL A 162 0.92 -39.43 11.00
N ARG A 163 0.74 -40.41 11.90
CA ARG A 163 1.66 -41.53 12.11
C ARG A 163 0.97 -42.83 11.72
N LEU A 164 1.57 -43.53 10.77
CA LEU A 164 1.19 -44.87 10.34
C LEU A 164 2.33 -45.80 10.76
N THR A 165 2.02 -46.87 11.48
CA THR A 165 2.99 -47.91 11.81
C THR A 165 2.48 -49.19 11.17
N GLU A 166 3.24 -49.69 10.19
CA GLU A 166 2.92 -50.97 9.56
C GLU A 166 3.04 -52.09 10.60
N ILE A 167 2.05 -52.97 10.60
CA ILE A 167 2.02 -54.15 11.45
C ILE A 167 2.38 -55.29 10.50
N GLU A 168 3.56 -55.86 10.67
CA GLU A 168 3.93 -57.11 9.99
C GLU A 168 3.05 -58.23 10.55
N GLU A 169 2.41 -59.00 9.66
CA GLU A 169 1.72 -60.26 9.99
C GLU A 169 2.70 -61.38 10.31
#